data_AF-A0A539DPT7-F1
#
_entry.id   AF-A0A539DPT7-F1
#
_cell.length_a   1.000
_cell.length_b   1.000
_cell.length_c   1.000
_cell.angle_alpha   90.00
_cell.angle_beta   90.00
_cell.angle_gamma   90.00
#
_symmetry.space_group_name_H-M   'P 1'
#
loop_
_entity.id
_entity.type
_entity.pdbx_description
1 polymer ?
#
loop_
_entity_poly.entity_id
_entity_poly.type
_entity_poly.pdbx_seq_one_letter_code
_entity_poly.pdbx_strand_id
1 'polypeptide(L)'
;MTTLLHWREPLWLLLALLPMAGWWLPVSRKGAPLFAQFADHHLLPYLLHGRQRTRHAYGYFVLAWLCATLAVAGPFLLEEETSGQQRQAVDIALVVDISPSMAVADLSPSRLQRAQWKIGELMAQLDRYPLDQ
;
A
#
# COMPACT_ATOMS: atom_id res chain seq x y z
N MET A 1 10.31 -12.94 17.00
CA MET A 1 10.14 -13.39 15.59
C MET A 1 8.83 -12.83 15.08
N THR A 2 8.78 -11.51 14.98
CA THR A 2 7.68 -10.74 14.43
C THR A 2 7.68 -10.94 12.93
N THR A 3 6.55 -11.34 12.36
CA THR A 3 6.43 -11.63 10.93
C THR A 3 6.54 -10.34 10.13
N LEU A 4 7.68 -10.13 9.46
CA LEU A 4 8.07 -8.96 8.63
C LEU A 4 7.27 -8.78 7.33
N LEU A 5 6.10 -9.39 7.24
CA LEU A 5 5.28 -9.30 6.05
C LEU A 5 4.07 -8.44 6.38
N HIS A 6 4.05 -7.24 5.84
CA HIS A 6 2.91 -6.35 5.90
C HIS A 6 2.28 -6.24 4.51
N TRP A 7 0.96 -6.25 4.48
CA TRP A 7 0.18 -6.10 3.27
C TRP A 7 -0.47 -4.74 3.29
N ARG A 8 -0.28 -3.96 2.23
CA ARG A 8 -0.86 -2.62 2.13
C ARG A 8 -2.37 -2.68 2.05
N GLU A 9 -2.92 -3.70 1.39
CA GLU A 9 -4.36 -3.90 1.24
C GLU A 9 -4.70 -5.41 1.26
N PRO A 10 -4.87 -6.05 2.43
CA PRO A 10 -4.99 -7.51 2.56
C PRO A 10 -6.26 -8.08 1.88
N LEU A 11 -7.28 -7.25 1.65
CA LEU A 11 -8.54 -7.65 1.02
C LEU A 11 -8.38 -8.05 -0.46
N TRP A 12 -7.35 -7.56 -1.16
CA TRP A 12 -7.14 -7.89 -2.57
C TRP A 12 -6.66 -9.32 -2.80
N LEU A 13 -6.17 -10.00 -1.75
CA LEU A 13 -5.86 -11.44 -1.82
C LEU A 13 -7.11 -12.29 -2.09
N LEU A 14 -8.30 -11.82 -1.71
CA LEU A 14 -9.56 -12.50 -2.06
C LEU A 14 -9.78 -12.52 -3.58
N LEU A 15 -9.22 -11.56 -4.32
CA LEU A 15 -9.32 -11.54 -5.78
C LEU A 15 -8.43 -12.59 -6.45
N ALA A 16 -7.39 -13.09 -5.77
CA ALA A 16 -6.57 -14.21 -6.23
C ALA A 16 -7.31 -15.56 -6.15
N LEU A 17 -8.35 -15.66 -5.31
CA LEU A 17 -9.20 -16.86 -5.21
C LEU A 17 -10.13 -17.04 -6.43
N LEU A 18 -10.42 -15.96 -7.15
CA LEU A 18 -11.35 -15.95 -8.30
C LEU A 18 -10.97 -16.90 -9.45
N PRO A 19 -9.73 -16.86 -10.00
CA PRO A 19 -9.32 -17.79 -11.05
C PRO A 19 -9.20 -19.23 -10.55
N MET A 20 -8.93 -19.43 -9.26
CA MET A 20 -8.79 -20.75 -8.66
C MET A 20 -10.15 -21.41 -8.47
N ALA A 21 -11.18 -20.65 -8.07
CA ALA A 21 -12.56 -21.11 -8.04
C ALA A 21 -13.04 -21.54 -9.45
N GLY A 22 -12.64 -20.79 -10.49
CA GLY A 22 -12.94 -21.13 -11.90
C GLY A 22 -12.37 -22.47 -12.38
N TRP A 23 -11.29 -22.97 -11.76
CA TRP A 23 -10.73 -24.29 -12.07
C TRP A 23 -11.53 -25.44 -11.43
N TRP A 24 -12.11 -25.20 -10.26
CA TRP A 24 -12.87 -26.21 -9.50
C TRP A 24 -14.34 -26.26 -9.92
N LEU A 25 -14.87 -25.17 -10.45
CA LEU A 25 -16.18 -25.15 -11.07
C LEU A 25 -16.15 -26.08 -12.29
N PRO A 26 -16.89 -27.20 -12.28
CA PRO A 26 -17.08 -27.97 -13.50
C PRO A 26 -17.77 -27.01 -14.45
N VAL A 27 -17.02 -26.53 -15.45
CA VAL A 27 -17.61 -25.83 -16.59
C VAL A 27 -18.48 -26.87 -17.24
N SER A 28 -19.73 -26.93 -16.79
CA SER A 28 -20.79 -27.72 -17.37
C SER A 28 -20.99 -27.06 -18.72
N ARG A 29 -20.28 -27.58 -19.71
CA ARG A 29 -20.47 -27.26 -21.12
C ARG A 29 -21.82 -27.88 -21.50
N LYS A 30 -22.90 -27.33 -20.95
CA LYS A 30 -24.29 -27.62 -21.31
C LYS A 30 -24.59 -27.23 -22.75
N GLY A 31 -23.64 -26.63 -23.47
CA GLY A 31 -23.65 -26.52 -24.93
C GLY A 31 -23.33 -27.83 -25.67
N ALA A 32 -22.60 -28.77 -25.06
CA ALA A 32 -22.30 -30.07 -25.67
C ALA A 32 -23.54 -30.90 -26.06
N PRO A 33 -24.63 -30.99 -25.26
CA PRO A 33 -25.81 -31.75 -25.67
C PRO A 33 -26.59 -31.13 -26.84
N LEU A 34 -26.56 -29.80 -27.01
CA LEU A 34 -27.18 -29.16 -28.19
C LEU A 34 -26.36 -29.42 -29.45
N PHE A 35 -25.03 -29.31 -29.38
CA PHE A 35 -24.17 -29.61 -30.53
C PHE A 35 -24.13 -31.10 -30.87
N ALA A 36 -24.28 -32.00 -29.89
CA ALA A 36 -24.33 -33.45 -30.11
C ALA A 36 -25.61 -33.91 -30.81
N GLN A 37 -26.70 -33.14 -30.78
CA GLN A 37 -27.92 -33.44 -31.55
C GLN A 37 -27.80 -33.06 -33.03
N PHE A 38 -26.90 -32.14 -33.39
CA PHE A 38 -26.72 -31.67 -34.77
C PHE A 38 -25.38 -32.07 -35.40
N ALA A 39 -24.40 -32.53 -34.61
CA ALA A 39 -23.08 -32.92 -35.08
C ALA A 39 -22.95 -34.45 -35.20
N ASP A 40 -22.52 -34.88 -36.38
CA ASP A 40 -22.26 -36.27 -36.73
C ASP A 40 -21.24 -36.92 -35.77
N HIS A 41 -21.52 -38.13 -35.30
CA HIS A 41 -20.75 -38.80 -34.23
C HIS A 41 -19.26 -38.98 -34.60
N HIS A 42 -18.95 -39.06 -35.89
CA HIS A 42 -17.59 -39.21 -36.41
C HIS A 42 -16.75 -37.90 -36.36
N LEU A 43 -17.39 -36.74 -36.25
CA LEU A 43 -16.71 -35.43 -36.18
C LEU A 43 -16.44 -34.99 -34.74
N LEU A 44 -17.15 -35.58 -33.77
CA LEU A 44 -16.96 -35.37 -32.33
C LEU A 44 -15.49 -35.49 -31.86
N PRO A 45 -14.71 -36.52 -32.26
CA PRO A 45 -13.32 -36.63 -31.83
C PRO A 45 -12.46 -35.48 -32.36
N TYR A 46 -12.71 -34.97 -33.57
CA TYR A 46 -11.91 -33.88 -34.16
C TYR A 46 -12.16 -32.52 -33.48
N LEU A 47 -13.37 -32.27 -32.99
CA LEU A 47 -13.68 -31.06 -32.20
C LEU A 47 -13.03 -31.06 -30.81
N LEU A 48 -12.75 -32.24 -30.25
CA LEU A 48 -12.12 -32.40 -28.94
C LEU A 48 -10.58 -32.27 -28.98
N HIS A 49 -9.95 -32.31 -30.15
CA HIS A 49 -8.49 -32.18 -30.30
C HIS A 49 -7.95 -30.77 -29.96
N GLY A 50 -8.79 -29.74 -29.96
CA GLY A 50 -8.42 -28.38 -29.52
C GLY A 50 -8.25 -28.22 -28.00
N ARG A 51 -8.60 -29.24 -27.20
CA ARG A 51 -8.69 -29.17 -25.74
C ARG A 51 -7.34 -28.93 -25.06
N GLN A 52 -6.24 -29.46 -25.61
CA GLN A 52 -4.89 -29.24 -25.08
C GLN A 52 -4.46 -27.77 -25.20
N ARG A 53 -4.70 -27.13 -26.35
CA ARG A 53 -4.39 -25.71 -26.60
C ARG A 53 -5.12 -24.80 -25.61
N THR A 54 -6.39 -25.09 -25.30
CA THR A 54 -7.18 -24.29 -24.35
C THR A 54 -6.73 -24.45 -22.90
N ARG A 55 -6.17 -25.62 -22.53
CA ARG A 55 -5.68 -25.88 -21.17
C ARG A 55 -4.41 -25.09 -20.88
N HIS A 56 -3.49 -25.00 -21.85
CA HIS A 56 -2.30 -24.17 -21.73
C HIS A 56 -2.65 -22.67 -21.67
N ALA A 57 -3.56 -22.20 -22.52
CA ALA A 57 -4.04 -20.82 -22.50
C ALA A 57 -4.64 -20.41 -21.14
N TYR A 58 -5.41 -21.29 -20.51
CA TYR A 58 -5.93 -21.05 -19.15
C TYR A 58 -4.82 -20.97 -18.11
N GLY A 59 -3.79 -21.82 -18.21
CA GLY A 59 -2.62 -21.76 -17.32
C GLY A 59 -1.90 -20.41 -17.37
N TYR A 60 -1.67 -19.88 -18.58
CA TYR A 60 -1.07 -18.55 -18.75
C TYR A 60 -1.96 -17.43 -18.22
N PHE A 61 -3.28 -17.54 -18.38
CA PHE A 61 -4.23 -16.58 -17.81
C PHE A 61 -4.18 -16.56 -16.28
N VAL A 62 -4.17 -17.74 -15.64
CA VAL A 62 -4.05 -17.85 -14.17
C VAL A 62 -2.74 -17.24 -13.70
N LEU A 63 -1.63 -17.53 -14.38
CA LEU A 63 -0.32 -16.98 -14.03
C LEU A 63 -0.30 -15.44 -14.13
N ALA A 64 -0.80 -14.89 -15.23
CA ALA A 64 -0.90 -13.45 -15.43
C ALA A 64 -1.79 -12.79 -14.37
N TRP A 65 -2.92 -13.42 -14.02
CA TRP A 65 -3.81 -12.94 -12.97
C TRP A 65 -3.12 -12.94 -11.60
N LEU A 66 -2.41 -14.02 -11.25
CA LEU A 66 -1.65 -14.11 -10.01
C LEU A 66 -0.60 -13.00 -9.95
N CYS A 67 0.18 -12.80 -11.01
CA CYS A 67 1.16 -11.70 -11.08
C CYS A 67 0.51 -10.33 -10.90
N ALA A 68 -0.64 -10.08 -11.54
CA ALA A 68 -1.37 -8.83 -11.39
C ALA A 68 -1.87 -8.63 -9.95
N THR A 69 -2.43 -9.67 -9.33
CA THR A 69 -2.87 -9.60 -7.93
C THR A 69 -1.71 -9.41 -6.96
N LEU A 70 -0.54 -9.99 -7.23
CA LEU A 70 0.67 -9.80 -6.43
C LEU A 70 1.18 -8.36 -6.55
N ALA A 71 1.19 -7.81 -7.76
CA ALA A 71 1.59 -6.42 -8.01
C ALA A 71 0.64 -5.42 -7.33
N VAL A 72 -0.67 -5.70 -7.32
CA VAL A 72 -1.67 -4.87 -6.64
C VAL A 72 -1.61 -5.01 -5.12
N ALA A 73 -1.47 -6.24 -4.60
CA ALA A 73 -1.34 -6.50 -3.18
C ALA A 73 -0.05 -5.89 -2.60
N GLY A 74 0.98 -5.75 -3.44
CA GLY A 74 2.23 -5.06 -3.14
C GLY A 74 2.85 -5.57 -1.84
N PRO A 75 3.28 -6.84 -1.77
CA PRO A 75 3.97 -7.33 -0.60
C PRO A 75 5.26 -6.55 -0.45
N PHE A 76 5.37 -5.79 0.63
CA PHE A 76 6.60 -5.12 0.97
C PHE A 76 7.18 -5.82 2.20
N LEU A 77 8.43 -6.25 2.06
CA LEU A 77 9.22 -6.67 3.20
C LEU A 77 9.62 -5.39 3.89
N LEU A 78 9.09 -5.17 5.09
CA LEU A 78 9.69 -4.18 5.98
C LEU A 78 10.98 -4.82 6.46
N GLU A 79 12.13 -4.32 5.99
CA GLU A 79 13.33 -4.46 6.79
C GLU A 79 12.98 -3.94 8.19
N GLU A 80 13.29 -4.74 9.21
CA GLU A 80 13.07 -4.43 10.63
C GLU A 80 14.07 -3.35 11.08
N GLU A 81 14.14 -2.25 10.36
CA GLU A 81 14.95 -1.07 10.63
C GLU A 81 14.10 0.12 10.17
N THR A 82 13.63 0.94 11.10
CA THR A 82 12.99 2.26 10.87
C THR A 82 11.47 2.32 10.60
N SER A 83 10.67 1.55 11.33
CA SER A 83 9.34 2.05 11.78
C SER A 83 9.44 3.11 12.89
N GLY A 84 10.61 3.71 13.07
CA GLY A 84 10.73 5.13 13.38
C GLY A 84 11.09 5.81 12.07
N GLN A 85 10.17 6.58 11.51
CA GLN A 85 10.45 7.68 10.59
C GLN A 85 11.84 8.24 10.93
N GLN A 86 12.72 8.37 9.94
CA GLN A 86 14.08 8.83 10.18
C GLN A 86 14.00 10.27 10.66
N ARG A 87 13.86 10.41 11.99
CA ARG A 87 13.69 11.63 12.75
C ARG A 87 14.88 12.51 12.41
N GLN A 88 14.70 13.41 11.46
CA GLN A 88 15.71 14.39 11.12
C GLN A 88 15.90 15.22 12.37
N ALA A 89 17.07 15.13 13.00
CA ALA A 89 17.44 16.05 14.04
C ALA A 89 17.37 17.47 13.44
N VAL A 90 16.38 18.25 13.86
CA VAL A 90 16.20 19.62 13.38
C VAL A 90 17.03 20.53 14.28
N ASP A 91 18.10 21.10 13.74
CA ASP A 91 18.88 22.13 14.41
C ASP A 91 18.15 23.48 14.30
N ILE A 92 17.80 24.08 15.45
CA ILE A 92 17.08 25.37 15.51
C ILE A 92 18.01 26.44 16.06
N ALA A 93 18.30 27.47 15.25
CA ALA A 93 19.03 28.66 15.67
C ALA A 93 18.05 29.84 15.83
N LEU A 94 18.15 30.56 16.95
CA LEU A 94 17.28 31.69 17.26
C LEU A 94 18.11 32.98 17.41
N VAL A 95 17.74 34.03 16.67
CA VAL A 95 18.40 35.34 16.71
C VAL A 95 17.41 36.37 17.25
N VAL A 96 17.83 37.11 18.29
CA VAL A 96 16.99 38.11 18.96
C VAL A 96 17.71 39.45 18.95
N ASP A 97 17.01 40.50 18.52
CA ASP A 97 17.51 41.87 18.61
C ASP A 97 17.46 42.36 20.07
N ILE A 98 18.53 43.02 20.51
CA ILE A 98 18.70 43.62 21.85
C ILE A 98 18.87 45.15 21.78
N SER A 99 18.50 45.76 20.64
CA SER A 99 18.56 47.21 20.44
C SER A 99 17.70 47.99 21.45
N PRO A 100 17.97 49.29 21.67
CA PRO A 100 17.16 50.13 22.57
C PRO A 100 15.67 50.16 22.23
N SER A 101 15.31 49.91 20.97
CA SER A 101 13.92 49.82 20.53
C SER A 101 13.15 48.65 21.16
N MET A 102 13.85 47.63 21.66
CA MET A 102 13.27 46.46 22.33
C MET A 102 12.94 46.71 23.81
N ALA A 103 13.42 47.82 24.39
CA ALA A 103 13.05 48.26 25.74
C ALA A 103 11.70 49.00 25.78
N VAL A 104 11.09 49.26 24.62
CA VAL A 104 9.80 49.95 24.52
C VAL A 104 8.67 49.08 25.07
N ALA A 105 7.76 49.70 25.83
CA ALA A 105 6.68 49.05 26.57
C ALA A 105 5.31 49.09 25.83
N ASP A 106 5.29 49.25 24.51
CA ASP A 106 4.05 49.14 23.70
C ASP A 106 3.34 47.79 23.90
N LEU A 107 4.13 46.77 24.27
CA LEU A 107 3.67 45.48 24.74
C LEU A 107 4.20 45.27 26.15
N SER A 108 3.31 45.24 27.15
CA SER A 108 3.70 45.02 28.54
C SER A 108 4.39 43.66 28.71
N PRO A 109 5.43 43.57 29.56
CA PRO A 109 6.14 44.66 30.25
C PRO A 109 7.19 45.40 29.38
N SER A 110 7.83 44.70 28.44
CA SER A 110 8.63 45.28 27.35
C SER A 110 8.71 44.28 26.18
N ARG A 111 8.99 44.75 24.96
CA ARG A 111 9.14 43.86 23.79
C ARG A 111 10.19 42.77 24.02
N LEU A 112 11.32 43.11 24.65
CA LEU A 112 12.39 42.17 24.99
C LEU A 112 11.92 41.09 25.99
N GLN A 113 11.26 41.48 27.07
CA GLN A 113 10.76 40.53 28.06
C GLN A 113 9.69 39.61 27.48
N ARG A 114 8.85 40.13 26.56
CA ARG A 114 7.87 39.31 25.84
C ARG A 114 8.53 38.32 24.88
N ALA A 115 9.62 38.71 24.21
CA ALA A 115 10.41 37.80 23.37
C ALA A 115 11.00 36.65 24.21
N GLN A 116 11.58 36.95 25.37
CA GLN A 116 12.09 35.92 26.30
C GLN A 116 11.01 34.91 26.70
N TRP A 117 9.81 35.38 27.05
CA TRP A 117 8.69 34.49 27.38
C TRP A 117 8.26 33.63 26.19
N LYS A 118 8.18 34.20 24.99
CA LYS A 118 7.79 33.46 23.80
C LYS A 118 8.80 32.38 23.41
N ILE A 119 10.09 32.67 23.60
CA ILE A 119 11.17 31.69 23.40
C ILE A 119 11.03 30.54 24.40
N GLY A 120 10.79 30.84 25.68
CA GLY A 120 10.55 29.81 26.69
C GLY A 120 9.34 28.92 26.37
N GLU A 121 8.25 29.53 25.89
CA GLU A 121 7.06 28.81 25.42
C GLU A 121 7.37 27.90 24.22
N LEU A 122 8.12 28.42 23.23
CA LEU A 122 8.56 27.66 22.07
C LEU A 122 9.42 26.46 22.49
N MET A 123 10.41 26.67 23.37
CA MET A 123 11.25 25.58 23.88
C MET A 123 10.44 24.51 24.61
N ALA A 124 9.46 24.90 25.42
CA ALA A 124 8.57 23.95 26.10
C ALA A 124 7.66 23.20 25.11
N GLN A 125 7.24 23.84 24.01
CA GLN A 125 6.48 23.20 22.95
C GLN A 125 7.34 22.19 22.17
N LEU A 126 8.59 22.53 21.87
CA LEU A 126 9.55 21.64 21.21
C LEU A 126 9.98 20.46 22.10
N ASP A 127 9.97 20.62 23.42
CA ASP A 127 10.20 19.53 24.36
C ASP A 127 8.97 18.59 24.46
N ARG A 128 7.76 19.16 24.38
CA ARG A 128 6.49 18.41 24.41
C ARG A 128 6.19 17.69 23.10
N TYR A 129 6.60 18.28 21.98
CA TYR A 129 6.68 17.64 20.67
C TYR A 129 8.14 17.39 20.41
N PRO A 130 8.75 16.38 21.06
CA PRO A 130 10.11 16.06 20.75
C PRO A 130 10.16 15.89 19.22
N LEU A 131 11.11 16.57 18.58
CA LEU A 131 11.27 16.59 17.11
C LEU A 131 11.72 15.23 16.57
N ASP A 132 11.58 14.23 17.43
CA ASP A 132 11.63 12.84 17.20
C ASP A 132 10.25 12.40 16.64
N GLN A 133 9.77 12.97 15.53
CA GLN A 133 8.78 12.28 14.69
C GLN A 133 9.35 11.94 13.33
#